data_AF-A0AAV5X1U5-F1
#
_entry.id   AF-A0AAV5X1U5-F1
#
_cell.length_a   1.000
_cell.length_b   1.000
_cell.length_c   1.000
_cell.angle_alpha   90.00
_cell.angle_beta   90.00
_cell.angle_gamma   90.00
#
_symmetry.space_group_name_H-M   'P 1'
#
loop_
_entity.id
_entity.type
_entity.pdbx_description
1 polymer ?
#
loop_
_entity_poly.entity_id
_entity_poly.type
_entity_poly.pdbx_seq_one_letter_code
_entity_poly.pdbx_strand_id
1 'polypeptide(L)'
;MSSRRDRRSRRWSLPPAWGIDHQKLIGAVKSLLSHEGVISTRDITEKRVELTKEGVDFAENGSAEFRTFQRVAAQGGTPQADVMKESYGKVGQSKAMAAGWIAIDKSAGAPTVVRKVDSVVDTVAEQLKALKLGDEAKVDEKSRTELKKRKLISEV
;
A
#
# COMPACT_ATOMS: atom_id res chain seq x y z
N MET A 1 42.05 27.79 -15.81
CA MET A 1 42.13 26.70 -14.81
C MET A 1 41.39 27.12 -13.54
N SER A 2 40.18 26.61 -13.30
CA SER A 2 39.59 26.67 -11.97
C SER A 2 38.81 25.39 -11.74
N SER A 3 39.46 24.51 -10.99
CA SER A 3 39.06 23.14 -10.69
C SER A 3 37.77 23.14 -9.89
N ARG A 4 36.63 22.84 -10.54
CA ARG A 4 35.40 22.42 -9.87
C ARG A 4 35.71 21.12 -9.11
N ARG A 5 36.00 21.22 -7.82
CA ARG A 5 35.98 20.07 -6.92
C ARG A 5 34.54 19.59 -6.83
N ASP A 6 34.23 18.60 -7.65
CA ASP A 6 33.09 17.71 -7.50
C ASP A 6 33.14 17.09 -6.10
N ARG A 7 32.43 17.73 -5.15
CA ARG A 7 32.13 17.16 -3.84
C ARG A 7 31.13 16.03 -4.08
N ARG A 8 31.66 14.85 -4.43
CA ARG A 8 30.90 13.60 -4.48
C ARG A 8 30.18 13.45 -3.14
N SER A 9 28.89 13.76 -3.10
CA SER A 9 28.02 13.41 -1.99
C SER A 9 27.91 11.89 -1.99
N ARG A 10 28.87 11.21 -1.37
CA ARG A 10 28.79 9.78 -1.13
C ARG A 10 27.61 9.59 -0.16
N ARG A 11 26.52 9.01 -0.64
CA ARG A 11 25.41 8.54 0.19
C ARG A 11 25.95 7.35 1.00
N TRP A 12 26.13 7.52 2.30
CA TRP A 12 26.48 6.43 3.19
C TRP A 12 25.18 5.82 3.71
N SER A 13 24.70 4.76 3.09
CA SER A 13 23.74 3.86 3.71
C SER A 13 24.56 2.75 4.38
N LEU A 14 24.78 2.85 5.68
CA LEU A 14 25.49 1.79 6.41
C LEU A 14 24.67 0.51 6.35
N PRO A 15 25.24 -0.63 5.90
CA PRO A 15 24.56 -1.91 5.94
C PRO A 15 24.26 -2.28 7.41
N PRO A 16 23.17 -3.01 7.69
CA PRO A 16 22.89 -3.58 9.02
C PRO A 16 24.03 -4.46 9.58
N ALA A 17 24.98 -4.85 8.73
CA ALA A 17 26.10 -5.74 9.02
C ALA A 17 27.13 -5.19 10.03
N TRP A 18 27.12 -3.90 10.37
CA TRP A 18 28.13 -3.34 11.29
C TRP A 18 27.73 -3.46 12.77
N GLY A 19 26.50 -3.89 13.09
CA GLY A 19 26.07 -4.11 14.48
C GLY A 19 26.07 -2.85 15.36
N ILE A 20 26.24 -1.67 14.76
CA ILE A 20 26.25 -0.39 15.45
C ILE A 20 24.82 0.12 15.54
N ASP A 21 24.38 0.40 16.77
CA ASP A 21 23.09 1.02 17.04
C ASP A 21 22.98 2.39 16.36
N HIS A 22 21.87 2.60 15.63
CA HIS A 22 21.64 3.80 14.85
C HIS A 22 21.59 5.07 15.72
N GLN A 23 21.04 4.98 16.94
CA GLN A 23 20.96 6.12 17.85
C GLN A 23 22.34 6.50 18.40
N LYS A 24 23.21 5.53 18.68
CA LYS A 24 24.61 5.80 19.07
C LYS A 24 25.36 6.55 17.97
N LEU A 25 25.18 6.15 16.71
CA LEU A 25 25.80 6.83 15.57
C LEU A 25 25.29 8.26 15.42
N ILE A 26 23.97 8.48 15.48
CA ILE A 26 23.38 9.82 15.44
C ILE A 26 23.93 10.68 16.58
N GLY A 27 24.06 10.14 17.79
CA GLY A 27 24.63 10.83 18.94
C GLY A 27 26.09 11.27 18.71
N ALA A 28 26.92 10.39 18.14
CA ALA A 28 28.30 10.71 17.79
C ALA A 28 28.39 11.80 16.72
N VAL A 29 27.56 11.72 15.67
CA VAL A 29 27.49 12.75 14.62
C VAL A 29 27.04 14.09 15.19
N LYS A 30 26.03 14.12 16.06
CA LYS A 30 25.58 15.34 16.75
C LYS A 30 26.67 15.94 17.64
N SER A 31 27.40 15.10 18.39
CA SER A 31 28.53 15.55 19.21
C SER A 31 29.64 16.21 18.38
N LEU A 32 29.96 15.63 17.22
CA LEU A 32 30.93 16.20 16.27
C LEU A 32 30.41 17.47 15.59
N LEU A 33 29.11 17.56 15.31
CA LEU A 33 28.46 18.78 14.79
C LEU A 33 28.49 19.93 15.79
N SER A 34 28.38 19.64 17.10
CA SER A 34 28.48 20.67 18.15
C SER A 34 29.86 21.33 18.23
N HIS A 35 30.90 20.72 17.64
CA HIS A 35 32.22 21.31 17.51
C HIS A 35 32.29 22.07 16.18
N GLU A 36 32.28 23.40 16.23
CA GLU A 36 32.32 24.25 15.03
C GLU A 36 33.51 23.90 14.13
N GLY A 37 33.23 23.65 12.86
CA GLY A 37 34.24 23.46 11.80
C GLY A 37 34.76 22.04 11.61
N VAL A 38 34.35 21.06 12.42
CA VAL A 38 34.85 19.67 12.31
C VAL A 38 34.13 18.89 11.21
N ILE A 39 32.80 18.97 11.15
CA ILE A 39 31.99 18.31 10.12
C ILE A 39 30.84 19.21 9.64
N SER A 40 30.36 18.94 8.43
CA SER A 40 29.10 19.49 7.92
C SER A 40 28.20 18.34 7.51
N THR A 41 26.95 18.36 7.96
CA THR A 41 25.96 17.34 7.60
C THR A 41 24.85 17.93 6.76
N ARG A 42 24.18 17.06 6.01
CA ARG A 42 22.91 17.35 5.35
C ARG A 42 21.96 16.22 5.70
N ASP A 43 20.86 16.57 6.35
CA ASP A 43 19.84 15.59 6.66
C ASP A 43 19.11 15.19 5.37
N ILE A 44 19.00 13.89 5.16
CA ILE A 44 18.26 13.30 4.04
C ILE A 44 17.15 12.47 4.66
N THR A 45 15.91 12.92 4.48
CA THR A 45 14.72 12.13 4.82
C THR A 45 14.28 11.35 3.60
N GLU A 46 14.39 10.03 3.65
CA GLU A 46 13.79 9.14 2.66
C GLU A 46 12.41 8.72 3.19
N LYS A 47 11.35 9.05 2.45
CA LYS A 47 10.02 8.50 2.72
C LYS A 47 9.88 7.21 1.93
N ARG A 48 9.55 6.10 2.60
CA ARG A 48 9.25 4.83 1.93
C ARG A 48 7.80 4.47 2.14
N VAL A 49 7.14 4.00 1.10
CA VAL A 49 5.80 3.45 1.23
C VAL A 49 5.92 1.97 1.54
N GLU A 50 5.46 1.55 2.71
CA GLU A 50 5.33 0.15 3.09
C GLU A 50 3.86 -0.28 3.08
N LEU A 51 3.61 -1.55 2.80
CA LEU A 51 2.26 -2.12 2.87
C LEU A 51 1.92 -2.44 4.32
N THR A 52 0.68 -2.14 4.72
CA THR A 52 0.17 -2.60 6.02
C THR A 52 -0.16 -4.09 5.95
N LYS A 53 -0.44 -4.72 7.10
CA LYS A 53 -0.85 -6.14 7.13
C LYS A 53 -2.05 -6.42 6.21
N GLU A 54 -3.02 -5.50 6.16
CA GLU A 54 -4.17 -5.58 5.26
C GLU A 54 -3.75 -5.37 3.79
N GLY A 55 -2.85 -4.43 3.51
CA GLY A 55 -2.30 -4.24 2.17
C GLY A 55 -1.56 -5.46 1.64
N VAL A 56 -0.80 -6.14 2.49
CA VAL A 56 -0.11 -7.40 2.14
C VAL A 56 -1.14 -8.50 1.86
N ASP A 57 -2.17 -8.65 2.70
CA ASP A 57 -3.27 -9.59 2.45
C ASP A 57 -3.94 -9.32 1.10
N PHE A 58 -4.20 -8.06 0.77
CA PHE A 58 -4.83 -7.71 -0.50
C PHE A 58 -3.90 -7.95 -1.70
N ALA A 59 -2.60 -7.73 -1.53
CA ALA A 59 -1.62 -8.06 -2.56
C ALA A 59 -1.52 -9.57 -2.82
N GLU A 60 -1.72 -10.42 -1.80
CA GLU A 60 -1.56 -11.87 -1.92
C GLU A 60 -2.88 -12.57 -2.29
N ASN A 61 -3.96 -12.24 -1.58
CA ASN A 61 -5.26 -12.89 -1.67
C ASN A 61 -6.27 -12.12 -2.53
N GLY A 62 -5.90 -10.94 -3.06
CA GLY A 62 -6.78 -10.06 -3.82
C GLY A 62 -7.53 -9.05 -2.93
N SER A 63 -8.00 -7.98 -3.56
CA SER A 63 -8.74 -6.91 -2.89
C SER A 63 -10.10 -7.38 -2.38
N ALA A 64 -10.64 -6.65 -1.38
CA ALA A 64 -11.94 -6.95 -0.79
C ALA A 64 -13.07 -7.01 -1.84
N GLU A 65 -13.08 -6.08 -2.79
CA GLU A 65 -14.04 -6.02 -3.89
C GLU A 65 -13.92 -7.22 -4.84
N PHE A 66 -12.69 -7.62 -5.18
CA PHE A 66 -12.44 -8.76 -6.06
C PHE A 66 -12.84 -10.07 -5.39
N ARG A 67 -12.44 -10.27 -4.13
CA ARG A 67 -12.84 -11.43 -3.32
C ARG A 67 -14.36 -11.50 -3.15
N THR A 68 -15.00 -10.35 -2.93
CA THR A 68 -16.47 -10.26 -2.88
C THR A 68 -17.08 -10.72 -4.20
N PHE A 69 -16.59 -10.21 -5.33
CA PHE A 69 -17.06 -10.61 -6.65
C PHE A 69 -16.88 -12.12 -6.89
N GLN A 70 -15.70 -12.66 -6.58
CA GLN A 70 -15.41 -14.09 -6.71
C GLN A 70 -16.32 -14.96 -5.83
N ARG A 71 -16.67 -14.48 -4.63
CA ARG A 71 -17.56 -15.19 -3.71
C ARG A 71 -19.01 -15.24 -4.20
N VAL A 72 -19.47 -14.21 -4.90
CA VAL A 72 -20.84 -14.17 -5.44
C VAL A 72 -20.98 -15.22 -6.54
N ALA A 73 -22.02 -16.05 -6.50
CA ALA A 73 -22.26 -17.04 -7.54
C ALA A 73 -22.55 -16.38 -8.90
N ALA A 74 -22.03 -16.98 -9.98
CA ALA A 74 -22.30 -16.50 -11.34
C ALA A 74 -23.77 -16.65 -11.75
N GLN A 75 -24.48 -17.63 -11.17
CA GLN A 75 -25.90 -17.86 -11.39
C GLN A 75 -26.62 -17.93 -10.04
N GLY A 76 -27.76 -17.25 -9.92
CA GLY A 76 -28.58 -17.27 -8.69
C GLY A 76 -28.13 -16.32 -7.57
N GLY A 77 -26.95 -15.70 -7.69
CA GLY A 77 -26.42 -14.77 -6.68
C GLY A 77 -26.07 -15.44 -5.35
N THR A 78 -25.69 -14.64 -4.36
CA THR A 78 -25.31 -15.11 -3.03
C THR A 78 -25.95 -14.24 -1.96
N PRO A 79 -26.50 -14.82 -0.88
CA PRO A 79 -27.11 -14.04 0.19
C PRO A 79 -26.16 -12.96 0.72
N GLN A 80 -26.67 -11.73 0.87
CA GLN A 80 -25.88 -10.62 1.40
C GLN A 80 -25.30 -10.93 2.78
N ALA A 81 -26.05 -11.68 3.60
CA ALA A 81 -25.61 -12.09 4.93
C ALA A 81 -24.32 -12.93 4.90
N ASP A 82 -24.15 -13.80 3.91
CA ASP A 82 -22.97 -14.66 3.81
C ASP A 82 -21.73 -13.88 3.36
N VAL A 83 -21.92 -12.90 2.48
CA VAL A 83 -20.85 -11.97 2.10
C VAL A 83 -20.47 -11.09 3.29
N MET A 84 -21.44 -10.64 4.10
CA MET A 84 -21.19 -9.77 5.26
C MET A 84 -20.51 -10.47 6.46
N LYS A 85 -20.52 -11.80 6.52
CA LYS A 85 -19.78 -12.58 7.54
C LYS A 85 -18.26 -12.50 7.36
N GLU A 86 -17.80 -12.25 6.15
CA GLU A 86 -16.39 -12.13 5.84
C GLU A 86 -15.82 -10.81 6.37
N SER A 87 -14.57 -10.81 6.83
CA SER A 87 -13.89 -9.61 7.35
C SER A 87 -13.84 -8.47 6.32
N TYR A 88 -13.72 -8.82 5.03
CA TYR A 88 -13.72 -7.90 3.90
C TYR A 88 -15.12 -7.63 3.34
N GLY A 89 -16.17 -8.30 3.85
CA GLY A 89 -17.52 -8.29 3.29
C GLY A 89 -18.14 -6.90 3.17
N LYS A 90 -18.11 -6.11 4.25
CA LYS A 90 -18.68 -4.77 4.29
C LYS A 90 -18.00 -3.80 3.32
N VAL A 91 -16.67 -3.81 3.32
CA VAL A 91 -15.84 -2.93 2.48
C VAL A 91 -15.93 -3.38 1.02
N GLY A 92 -15.80 -4.69 0.78
CA GLY A 92 -15.82 -5.31 -0.52
C GLY A 92 -17.15 -5.15 -1.24
N GLN A 93 -18.30 -5.29 -0.54
CA GLN A 93 -19.60 -5.00 -1.15
C GLN A 93 -19.72 -3.53 -1.57
N SER A 94 -19.35 -2.62 -0.68
CA SER A 94 -19.44 -1.18 -0.95
C SER A 94 -18.60 -0.79 -2.16
N LYS A 95 -17.38 -1.34 -2.27
CA LYS A 95 -16.45 -1.05 -3.37
C LYS A 95 -16.84 -1.76 -4.66
N ALA A 96 -17.24 -3.03 -4.61
CA ALA A 96 -17.70 -3.77 -5.79
C ALA A 96 -19.00 -3.17 -6.36
N MET A 97 -19.90 -2.65 -5.52
CA MET A 97 -21.07 -1.90 -6.00
C MET A 97 -20.66 -0.57 -6.64
N ALA A 98 -19.75 0.19 -6.01
CA ALA A 98 -19.26 1.46 -6.57
C ALA A 98 -18.52 1.26 -7.92
N ALA A 99 -17.84 0.13 -8.08
CA ALA A 99 -17.19 -0.27 -9.33
C ALA A 99 -18.18 -0.87 -10.36
N GLY A 100 -19.44 -1.08 -10.00
CA GLY A 100 -20.46 -1.65 -10.88
C GLY A 100 -20.32 -3.16 -11.13
N TRP A 101 -19.49 -3.86 -10.35
CA TRP A 101 -19.23 -5.29 -10.53
C TRP A 101 -20.36 -6.18 -10.02
N ILE A 102 -21.05 -5.72 -8.98
CA ILE A 102 -22.16 -6.42 -8.34
C ILE A 102 -23.37 -5.49 -8.18
N ALA A 103 -24.54 -6.09 -7.99
CA ALA A 103 -25.75 -5.40 -7.55
C ALA A 103 -26.41 -6.18 -6.41
N ILE A 104 -27.23 -5.50 -5.61
CA ILE A 104 -28.04 -6.15 -4.57
C ILE A 104 -29.47 -6.23 -5.11
N ASP A 105 -29.93 -7.45 -5.35
CA ASP A 105 -31.31 -7.75 -5.67
C ASP A 105 -32.10 -7.97 -4.36
N LYS A 106 -33.21 -7.26 -4.21
CA LYS A 106 -34.12 -7.37 -3.06
C LYS A 106 -35.50 -7.89 -3.46
N SER A 107 -35.68 -8.29 -4.73
CA SER A 107 -36.97 -8.64 -5.32
C SER A 107 -37.54 -9.95 -4.75
N ALA A 108 -36.67 -10.88 -4.33
CA ALA A 108 -37.04 -12.17 -3.76
C ALA A 108 -37.20 -12.15 -2.22
N GLY A 109 -37.35 -10.96 -1.61
CA GLY A 109 -37.50 -10.77 -0.16
C GLY A 109 -36.17 -10.67 0.59
N ALA A 110 -35.30 -11.67 0.48
CA ALA A 110 -33.97 -11.62 1.09
C ALA A 110 -32.95 -10.92 0.18
N PRO A 111 -32.14 -9.97 0.70
CA PRO A 111 -31.16 -9.26 -0.11
C PRO A 111 -30.07 -10.23 -0.60
N THR A 112 -29.96 -10.33 -1.92
CA THR A 112 -29.05 -11.24 -2.61
C THR A 112 -28.10 -10.43 -3.46
N VAL A 113 -26.80 -10.69 -3.33
CA VAL A 113 -25.79 -10.07 -4.17
C VAL A 113 -25.71 -10.83 -5.48
N VAL A 114 -25.82 -10.12 -6.60
CA VAL A 114 -25.74 -10.69 -7.95
C VAL A 114 -24.57 -10.05 -8.70
N ARG A 115 -23.89 -10.82 -9.56
CA ARG A 115 -22.85 -10.28 -10.44
C ARG A 115 -23.50 -9.50 -11.58
N LYS A 116 -22.93 -8.34 -11.91
CA LYS A 116 -23.34 -7.53 -13.07
C LYS A 116 -22.43 -7.72 -14.28
N VAL A 117 -21.24 -8.26 -14.06
CA VAL A 117 -20.21 -8.47 -15.08
C VAL A 117 -19.68 -9.89 -14.96
N ASP A 118 -19.21 -10.45 -16.07
CA ASP A 118 -18.70 -11.84 -16.10
C ASP A 118 -17.27 -11.94 -15.54
N SER A 119 -16.45 -10.92 -15.78
CA SER A 119 -15.05 -10.86 -15.36
C SER A 119 -14.66 -9.47 -14.89
N VAL A 120 -13.78 -9.40 -13.90
CA VAL A 120 -13.21 -8.16 -13.35
C VAL A 120 -11.71 -8.31 -13.22
N VAL A 121 -10.99 -7.19 -13.27
CA VAL A 121 -9.54 -7.13 -13.05
C VAL A 121 -9.28 -6.47 -11.71
N ASP A 122 -8.46 -7.11 -10.87
CA ASP A 122 -8.10 -6.61 -9.55
C ASP A 122 -6.95 -5.59 -9.63
N THR A 123 -7.25 -4.40 -10.11
CA THR A 123 -6.27 -3.31 -10.25
C THR A 123 -5.68 -2.91 -8.90
N VAL A 124 -6.44 -3.04 -7.80
CA VAL A 124 -5.99 -2.68 -6.45
C VAL A 124 -4.89 -3.64 -5.98
N ALA A 125 -5.09 -4.95 -6.14
CA ALA A 125 -4.06 -5.93 -5.81
C ALA A 125 -2.81 -5.78 -6.69
N GLU A 126 -2.97 -5.48 -7.98
CA GLU A 126 -1.84 -5.21 -8.88
C GLU A 126 -1.03 -3.99 -8.44
N GLN A 127 -1.70 -2.89 -8.07
CA GLN A 127 -1.06 -1.69 -7.54
C GLN A 127 -0.32 -1.98 -6.23
N LEU A 128 -0.92 -2.73 -5.31
CA LEU A 128 -0.27 -3.13 -4.07
C LEU A 128 0.94 -4.04 -4.31
N LYS A 129 0.86 -4.98 -5.26
CA LYS A 129 2.01 -5.80 -5.69
C LYS A 129 3.14 -4.93 -6.26
N ALA A 130 2.81 -3.95 -7.10
CA ALA A 130 3.79 -3.02 -7.64
C ALA A 130 4.48 -2.21 -6.52
N LEU A 131 3.73 -1.72 -5.53
CA LEU A 131 4.29 -1.06 -4.36
C LEU A 131 5.16 -1.99 -3.52
N LYS A 132 4.75 -3.25 -3.32
CA LYS A 132 5.53 -4.27 -2.59
C LYS A 132 6.86 -4.57 -3.28
N LEU A 133 6.92 -4.50 -4.61
CA LEU A 133 8.14 -4.65 -5.41
C LEU A 133 9.02 -3.39 -5.45
N GLY A 134 8.58 -2.30 -4.83
CA GLY A 134 9.27 -1.00 -4.88
C GLY A 134 9.10 -0.26 -6.20
N ASP A 135 8.18 -0.70 -7.07
CA ASP A 135 7.87 -0.07 -8.35
C ASP A 135 6.83 1.04 -8.17
N GLU A 136 7.20 1.95 -7.30
CA GLU A 136 6.41 3.10 -6.87
C GLU A 136 5.99 3.98 -8.07
N ALA A 137 6.82 4.08 -9.11
CA ALA A 137 6.55 4.88 -10.30
C ALA A 137 5.34 4.37 -11.12
N LYS A 138 4.96 3.09 -10.97
CA LYS A 138 3.82 2.51 -11.67
C LYS A 138 2.47 2.79 -11.01
N VAL A 139 2.46 3.28 -9.76
CA VAL A 139 1.23 3.60 -9.05
C VAL A 139 1.05 5.11 -9.01
N ASP A 140 0.01 5.59 -9.69
CA ASP A 140 -0.32 6.99 -9.76
C ASP A 140 -0.68 7.57 -8.38
N GLU A 141 -0.49 8.88 -8.23
CA GLU A 141 -0.69 9.57 -6.96
C GLU A 141 -2.15 9.52 -6.46
N LYS A 142 -3.13 9.42 -7.37
CA LYS A 142 -4.55 9.28 -7.00
C LYS A 142 -4.80 7.93 -6.35
N SER A 143 -4.31 6.85 -6.96
CA SER A 143 -4.39 5.51 -6.41
C SER A 143 -3.63 5.39 -5.10
N ARG A 144 -2.43 5.96 -4.97
CA ARG A 144 -1.73 6.00 -3.67
C ARG A 144 -2.54 6.71 -2.59
N THR A 145 -3.12 7.87 -2.91
CA THR A 145 -3.95 8.62 -1.96
C THR A 145 -5.15 7.79 -1.52
N GLU A 146 -5.76 7.04 -2.44
CA GLU A 146 -6.86 6.14 -2.11
C GLU A 146 -6.40 4.96 -1.26
N LEU A 147 -5.30 4.29 -1.60
CA LEU A 147 -4.73 3.19 -0.82
C LEU A 147 -4.36 3.64 0.60
N LYS A 148 -3.83 4.87 0.74
CA LYS A 148 -3.51 5.48 2.04
C LYS A 148 -4.77 5.79 2.85
N LYS A 149 -5.82 6.35 2.22
CA LYS A 149 -7.14 6.55 2.86
C LYS A 149 -7.77 5.24 3.32
N ARG A 150 -7.55 4.16 2.56
CA ARG A 150 -8.00 2.80 2.89
C ARG A 150 -7.10 2.09 3.92
N LYS A 151 -6.04 2.74 4.43
CA LYS A 151 -5.06 2.18 5.38
C LYS A 151 -4.32 0.93 4.88
N LEU A 152 -4.22 0.77 3.56
CA LEU A 152 -3.53 -0.37 2.92
C LEU A 152 -2.02 -0.15 2.82
N ILE A 153 -1.59 1.11 2.86
CA ILE A 153 -0.19 1.51 2.81
C ILE A 153 0.11 2.53 3.92
N SER A 154 1.33 2.50 4.43
CA SER A 154 1.86 3.44 5.42
C SER A 154 3.15 4.07 4.89
N GLU A 155 3.32 5.37 5.12
CA GLU A 155 4.61 6.03 4.91
C GLU A 155 5.49 5.82 6.15
N VAL A 156 6.70 5.32 5.93
CA VAL A 156 7.74 5.07 6.94
C VAL A 156 8.97 5.92 6.62
#